data_AF-A0A2U0ST63-F1
#
_entry.id   AF-A0A2U0ST63-F1
#
_cell.length_a   1.000
_cell.length_b   1.000
_cell.length_c   1.000
_cell.angle_alpha   90.00
_cell.angle_beta   90.00
_cell.angle_gamma   90.00
#
_symmetry.space_group_name_H-M   'P 1'
#
loop_
_entity.id
_entity.type
_entity.pdbx_description
1 polymer ?
#
loop_
_entity_poly.entity_id
_entity_poly.type
_entity_poly.pdbx_seq_one_letter_code
_entity_poly.pdbx_strand_id
1 'polypeptide(L)'
;MDICIKCKTGLWTVVSHCPYCGHAVAGAAKPAAAVRPPLPPVPVPMPVAPPVAPKPPPVPVTPAPAPKAPPKPAQPQPQPQPQAAPKPVPVPVPVPAPAPAPAAPVPPSPPRKWLRWVGGIAVLAFVIVYMNGKPGSKNDGACNDAIDSGLKLVANGSLDGARQKLATAKNVCTGKSSAKADDLQAAIGKAGAASGSCQRGVRAIERAIDGHQLQSAASGIAALDTDCAGAASVASLRKQLARQQAAAASVLVGVRQALDGKDAAAARNGIARLEAIDREAVELPQLKADVQALSSPAPVSAPAPVLAPAQQEPAPARAVERSAVAERRPLETSPVDSGAAMRSEMAQSFLRDAERSLLEGKFDAAKTYLESARRVDPGNARIDNLSRRIRERERQVLQTETTIN
;
A
#
# COMPACT_ATOMS: atom_id res chain seq x y z
N MET A 1 21.32 23.76 12.64
CA MET A 1 20.32 23.12 11.76
C MET A 1 21.08 22.20 10.84
N ASP A 2 20.94 20.89 11.03
CA ASP A 2 21.63 19.91 10.19
C ASP A 2 20.91 19.81 8.85
N ILE A 3 21.67 19.95 7.76
CA ILE A 3 21.16 19.82 6.41
C ILE A 3 21.62 18.48 5.88
N CYS A 4 20.69 17.66 5.39
CA CYS A 4 21.08 16.42 4.75
C CYS A 4 21.87 16.73 3.47
N ILE A 5 23.12 16.27 3.39
CA ILE A 5 24.02 16.51 2.24
C ILE A 5 23.39 16.06 0.93
N LYS A 6 22.54 15.01 0.95
CA LYS A 6 21.97 14.43 -0.26
C LYS A 6 20.69 15.11 -0.75
N CYS A 7 19.78 15.49 0.15
CA CYS A 7 18.50 16.11 -0.24
C CYS A 7 18.40 17.60 0.06
N LYS A 8 19.47 18.21 0.61
CA LYS A 8 19.57 19.63 0.99
C LYS A 8 18.38 20.13 1.83
N THR A 9 17.71 19.23 2.55
CA THR A 9 16.55 19.55 3.40
C THR A 9 17.00 19.74 4.84
N GLY A 10 16.50 20.78 5.50
CA GLY A 10 16.78 21.04 6.91
C GLY A 10 16.10 20.00 7.81
N LEU A 11 16.89 19.34 8.65
CA LEU A 11 16.39 18.47 9.70
C LEU A 11 16.18 19.27 10.99
N TRP A 12 14.99 19.14 11.57
CA TRP A 12 14.59 19.85 12.78
C TRP A 12 15.03 19.14 14.07
N THR A 13 15.63 17.96 13.97
CA THR A 13 16.15 17.16 15.10
C THR A 13 17.40 16.38 14.67
N VAL A 14 18.26 16.02 15.64
CA VAL A 14 19.46 15.20 15.39
C VAL A 14 19.01 13.74 15.18
N VAL A 15 18.84 13.35 13.92
CA VAL A 15 18.42 11.99 13.54
C VAL A 15 19.58 11.29 12.86
N SER A 16 19.84 10.02 13.21
CA SER A 16 20.94 9.23 12.65
C SER A 16 20.80 8.98 11.14
N HIS A 17 19.56 8.97 10.64
CA HIS A 17 19.23 8.82 9.22
C HIS A 17 18.19 9.87 8.81
N CYS A 18 18.35 10.44 7.61
CA CYS A 18 17.41 11.42 7.08
C CYS A 18 16.05 10.75 6.77
N PRO A 19 14.91 11.24 7.30
CA PRO A 19 13.60 10.62 7.08
C PRO A 19 13.08 10.78 5.65
N TYR A 20 13.68 11.67 4.86
CA TYR A 20 13.27 11.92 3.47
C TYR A 20 14.02 11.05 2.46
N CYS A 21 15.32 10.81 2.67
CA CYS A 21 16.16 10.08 1.71
C CYS A 21 16.90 8.86 2.29
N GLY A 22 16.76 8.59 3.59
CA GLY A 22 17.33 7.43 4.26
C GLY A 22 18.85 7.45 4.44
N HIS A 23 19.54 8.51 4.02
CA HIS A 23 21.01 8.59 4.16
C HIS A 23 21.41 8.89 5.60
N ALA A 24 22.46 8.20 6.06
CA ALA A 24 23.06 8.42 7.36
C ALA A 24 23.64 9.84 7.43
N VAL A 25 23.36 10.55 8.51
CA VAL A 25 23.84 11.92 8.71
C VAL A 25 25.22 11.83 9.38
N ALA A 26 26.24 12.40 8.74
CA ALA A 26 27.61 12.36 9.23
C ALA A 26 27.71 13.04 10.61
N GLY A 27 28.03 12.28 11.66
CA GLY A 27 28.15 12.78 13.04
C GLY A 27 27.30 12.02 14.08
N ALA A 28 26.43 11.10 13.67
CA ALA A 28 25.67 10.29 14.62
C ALA A 28 26.58 9.26 15.33
N ALA A 29 26.83 9.47 16.62
CA ALA A 29 27.60 8.57 17.46
C ALA A 29 27.02 7.15 17.45
N LYS A 30 27.90 6.17 17.23
CA LYS A 30 27.62 4.74 17.16
C LYS A 30 27.09 4.26 18.53
N PRO A 31 25.86 3.71 18.65
CA PRO A 31 25.43 3.16 19.92
C PRO A 31 26.23 1.90 20.25
N ALA A 32 26.74 1.85 21.49
CA ALA A 32 27.53 0.75 22.04
C ALA A 32 26.70 -0.54 22.09
N ALA A 33 27.38 -1.68 21.91
CA ALA A 33 26.82 -3.02 21.89
C ALA A 33 25.98 -3.31 23.14
N ALA A 34 24.69 -3.58 22.94
CA ALA A 34 23.77 -3.98 23.99
C ALA A 34 24.06 -5.43 24.43
N VAL A 35 24.24 -5.61 25.74
CA VAL A 35 24.42 -6.88 26.44
C VAL A 35 23.17 -7.77 26.25
N ARG A 36 23.40 -9.06 25.97
CA ARG A 36 22.35 -10.07 25.76
C ARG A 36 21.56 -10.33 27.05
N PRO A 37 20.21 -10.31 27.05
CA PRO A 37 19.42 -10.75 28.18
C PRO A 37 19.42 -12.29 28.31
N PRO A 38 19.28 -12.85 29.53
CA PRO A 38 19.28 -14.29 29.78
C PRO A 38 18.02 -14.99 29.25
N LEU A 39 18.22 -16.23 28.81
CA LEU A 39 17.20 -17.10 28.19
C LEU A 39 16.08 -17.48 29.20
N PRO A 40 14.81 -17.56 28.74
CA PRO A 40 13.71 -18.04 29.56
C PRO A 40 13.75 -19.58 29.77
N PRO A 41 13.19 -20.09 30.88
CA PRO A 41 13.19 -21.51 31.22
C PRO A 41 12.26 -22.34 30.31
N VAL A 42 12.69 -23.58 30.07
CA VAL A 42 12.00 -24.58 29.22
C VAL A 42 10.73 -25.09 29.92
N PRO A 43 9.57 -25.15 29.24
CA PRO A 43 8.34 -25.66 29.84
C PRO A 43 8.32 -27.20 29.92
N VAL A 44 7.86 -27.70 31.07
CA VAL A 44 7.59 -29.11 31.38
C VAL A 44 6.36 -29.64 30.61
N PRO A 45 6.35 -30.93 30.20
CA PRO A 45 5.22 -31.52 29.47
C PRO A 45 4.00 -31.75 30.39
N MET A 46 2.83 -31.34 29.93
CA MET A 46 1.54 -31.54 30.62
C MET A 46 0.96 -32.93 30.34
N PRO A 47 0.12 -33.49 31.24
CA PRO A 47 -0.46 -34.83 31.11
C PRO A 47 -1.58 -34.88 30.06
N VAL A 48 -1.62 -36.00 29.33
CA VAL A 48 -2.64 -36.33 28.33
C VAL A 48 -4.01 -36.50 28.99
N ALA A 49 -5.03 -35.81 28.47
CA ALA A 49 -6.41 -35.91 28.95
C ALA A 49 -7.11 -37.20 28.43
N PRO A 50 -8.03 -37.81 29.21
CA PRO A 50 -8.74 -39.02 28.83
C PRO A 50 -9.82 -38.78 27.74
N PRO A 51 -10.25 -39.84 27.02
CA PRO A 51 -11.19 -39.73 25.90
C PRO A 51 -12.61 -39.35 26.37
N VAL A 52 -13.22 -38.43 25.61
CA VAL A 52 -14.57 -37.91 25.84
C VAL A 52 -15.62 -38.90 25.34
N ALA A 53 -16.63 -39.16 26.17
CA ALA A 53 -17.76 -40.06 25.88
C ALA A 53 -18.67 -39.56 24.73
N PRO A 54 -19.36 -40.46 24.00
CA PRO A 54 -20.20 -40.11 22.86
C PRO A 54 -21.47 -39.35 23.27
N LYS A 55 -21.84 -38.38 22.43
CA LYS A 55 -22.93 -37.41 22.62
C LYS A 55 -24.31 -38.06 22.36
N PRO A 56 -25.35 -37.79 23.18
CA PRO A 56 -26.68 -38.36 23.00
C PRO A 56 -27.43 -37.78 21.79
N PRO A 57 -28.43 -38.51 21.24
CA PRO A 57 -29.18 -38.11 20.06
C PRO A 57 -30.11 -36.90 20.31
N PRO A 58 -30.40 -36.11 19.27
CA PRO A 58 -31.19 -34.89 19.39
C PRO A 58 -32.68 -35.19 19.62
N VAL A 59 -33.27 -34.44 20.55
CA VAL A 59 -34.71 -34.46 20.89
C VAL A 59 -35.50 -33.65 19.86
N PRO A 60 -36.72 -34.06 19.44
CA PRO A 60 -37.54 -33.31 18.48
C PRO A 60 -37.97 -31.94 19.03
N VAL A 61 -37.75 -30.90 18.23
CA VAL A 61 -38.11 -29.51 18.56
C VAL A 61 -39.57 -29.28 18.23
N THR A 62 -40.35 -28.80 19.20
CA THR A 62 -41.74 -28.34 19.03
C THR A 62 -41.84 -27.11 18.12
N PRO A 63 -42.88 -26.98 17.28
CA PRO A 63 -43.03 -25.85 16.36
C PRO A 63 -43.29 -24.52 17.10
N ALA A 64 -42.67 -23.46 16.58
CA ALA A 64 -42.70 -22.11 17.14
C ALA A 64 -44.10 -21.45 17.05
N PRO A 65 -44.51 -20.64 18.06
CA PRO A 65 -45.77 -19.91 18.03
C PRO A 65 -45.76 -18.76 17.01
N ALA A 66 -46.94 -18.48 16.45
CA ALA A 66 -47.18 -17.52 15.39
C ALA A 66 -46.79 -16.07 15.75
N PRO A 67 -46.33 -15.24 14.78
CA PRO A 67 -45.90 -13.87 15.01
C PRO A 67 -47.04 -12.97 15.51
N LYS A 68 -46.78 -12.21 16.58
CA LYS A 68 -47.67 -11.13 17.04
C LYS A 68 -47.67 -9.97 16.04
N ALA A 69 -48.85 -9.35 15.88
CA ALA A 69 -49.11 -8.24 14.98
C ALA A 69 -48.19 -7.01 15.23
N PRO A 70 -47.84 -6.24 14.19
CA PRO A 70 -46.99 -5.06 14.32
C PRO A 70 -47.70 -3.92 15.07
N PRO A 71 -46.97 -3.16 15.91
CA PRO A 71 -47.52 -2.03 16.66
C PRO A 71 -47.88 -0.86 15.74
N LYS A 72 -48.98 -0.19 16.11
CA LYS A 72 -49.58 0.98 15.46
C LYS A 72 -48.59 2.18 15.45
N PRO A 73 -48.43 2.92 14.34
CA PRO A 73 -47.53 4.06 14.27
C PRO A 73 -47.91 5.16 15.28
N ALA A 74 -46.91 5.62 16.04
CA ALA A 74 -47.03 6.77 16.93
C ALA A 74 -47.16 8.07 16.12
N GLN A 75 -48.00 8.99 16.61
CA GLN A 75 -48.26 10.30 16.01
C GLN A 75 -46.98 11.18 15.97
N PRO A 76 -46.80 12.03 14.93
CA PRO A 76 -45.68 12.95 14.85
C PRO A 76 -45.74 14.02 15.95
N GLN A 77 -44.63 14.21 16.68
CA GLN A 77 -44.45 15.34 17.58
C GLN A 77 -44.35 16.67 16.80
N PRO A 78 -44.81 17.81 17.35
CA PRO A 78 -44.70 19.13 16.72
C PRO A 78 -43.25 19.58 16.53
N GLN A 79 -42.94 20.11 15.34
CA GLN A 79 -41.64 20.73 15.02
C GLN A 79 -41.37 21.97 15.90
N PRO A 80 -40.14 22.17 16.39
CA PRO A 80 -39.71 23.43 17.00
C PRO A 80 -39.70 24.58 15.98
N GLN A 81 -40.21 25.74 16.39
CA GLN A 81 -40.23 26.97 15.59
C GLN A 81 -38.80 27.50 15.28
N PRO A 82 -38.58 28.13 14.12
CA PRO A 82 -37.30 28.76 13.78
C PRO A 82 -36.97 29.95 14.70
N GLN A 83 -35.81 29.91 15.35
CA GLN A 83 -35.25 31.06 16.06
C GLN A 83 -34.79 32.15 15.08
N ALA A 84 -35.04 33.40 15.46
CA ALA A 84 -34.75 34.60 14.68
C ALA A 84 -33.25 34.80 14.40
N ALA A 85 -32.94 35.32 13.21
CA ALA A 85 -31.59 35.61 12.74
C ALA A 85 -30.87 36.67 13.60
N PRO A 86 -29.59 36.47 13.95
CA PRO A 86 -28.79 37.50 14.62
C PRO A 86 -28.41 38.64 13.67
N LYS A 87 -28.39 39.86 14.21
CA LYS A 87 -28.03 41.12 13.53
C LYS A 87 -26.58 41.09 13.00
N PRO A 88 -26.30 41.71 11.82
CA PRO A 88 -24.94 41.84 11.30
C PRO A 88 -24.10 42.79 12.16
N VAL A 89 -22.87 42.38 12.47
CA VAL A 89 -21.83 43.21 13.12
C VAL A 89 -21.05 43.98 12.03
N PRO A 90 -20.63 45.24 12.27
CA PRO A 90 -19.92 46.05 11.27
C PRO A 90 -18.54 45.50 10.91
N VAL A 91 -18.20 45.61 9.63
CA VAL A 91 -16.90 45.24 9.04
C VAL A 91 -15.82 46.24 9.47
N PRO A 92 -14.67 45.80 10.03
CA PRO A 92 -13.53 46.68 10.28
C PRO A 92 -12.78 47.05 8.99
N VAL A 93 -12.34 48.30 8.94
CA VAL A 93 -11.63 48.96 7.83
C VAL A 93 -10.26 48.30 7.57
N PRO A 94 -9.86 48.06 6.30
CA PRO A 94 -8.56 47.48 5.98
C PRO A 94 -7.40 48.46 6.24
N VAL A 95 -6.37 47.96 6.92
CA VAL A 95 -5.07 48.61 7.13
C VAL A 95 -4.24 48.55 5.83
N PRO A 96 -3.54 49.62 5.42
CA PRO A 96 -2.74 49.63 4.20
C PRO A 96 -1.51 48.71 4.30
N ALA A 97 -1.23 48.01 3.19
CA ALA A 97 -0.14 47.06 3.04
C ALA A 97 1.25 47.76 2.95
N PRO A 98 2.29 47.22 3.60
CA PRO A 98 3.67 47.69 3.42
C PRO A 98 4.30 47.23 2.08
N ALA A 99 5.22 48.06 1.58
CA ALA A 99 5.88 47.98 0.28
C ALA A 99 6.75 46.72 0.06
N PRO A 100 6.93 46.26 -1.19
CA PRO A 100 7.67 45.04 -1.51
C PRO A 100 9.20 45.21 -1.43
N ALA A 101 9.85 44.22 -0.81
CA ALA A 101 11.31 44.03 -0.82
C ALA A 101 11.76 43.28 -2.11
N PRO A 102 13.01 43.48 -2.57
CA PRO A 102 13.49 43.09 -3.89
C PRO A 102 13.74 41.58 -4.09
N ALA A 103 13.69 41.20 -5.37
CA ALA A 103 13.57 39.86 -5.92
C ALA A 103 14.74 38.89 -5.64
N ALA A 104 14.37 37.64 -5.35
CA ALA A 104 15.23 36.45 -5.46
C ALA A 104 14.82 35.62 -6.70
N PRO A 105 15.77 34.90 -7.33
CA PRO A 105 15.60 34.30 -8.66
C PRO A 105 14.65 33.09 -8.69
N VAL A 106 13.82 33.06 -9.73
CA VAL A 106 12.70 32.14 -9.96
C VAL A 106 13.19 30.78 -10.51
N PRO A 107 12.79 29.62 -9.96
CA PRO A 107 13.03 28.30 -10.54
C PRO A 107 12.17 28.05 -11.81
N PRO A 108 12.59 27.15 -12.72
CA PRO A 108 12.00 27.02 -14.05
C PRO A 108 10.53 26.59 -14.02
N SER A 109 9.73 27.30 -14.82
CA SER A 109 8.27 27.19 -14.88
C SER A 109 7.77 25.83 -15.42
N PRO A 110 6.67 25.28 -14.88
CA PRO A 110 6.04 24.07 -15.42
C PRO A 110 5.44 24.32 -16.84
N PRO A 111 5.28 23.25 -17.65
CA PRO A 111 4.97 23.38 -19.07
C PRO A 111 3.62 24.04 -19.34
N ARG A 112 3.66 25.09 -20.16
CA ARG A 112 2.57 26.01 -20.55
C ARG A 112 1.32 25.37 -21.21
N LYS A 113 1.25 24.04 -21.34
CA LYS A 113 0.11 23.34 -21.95
C LYS A 113 -1.09 23.21 -21.00
N TRP A 114 -0.84 23.03 -19.70
CA TRP A 114 -1.89 22.98 -18.67
C TRP A 114 -2.64 24.33 -18.57
N LEU A 115 -1.91 25.44 -18.72
CA LEU A 115 -2.47 26.79 -18.65
C LEU A 115 -3.42 27.13 -19.81
N ARG A 116 -3.25 26.50 -20.98
CA ARG A 116 -4.19 26.66 -22.11
C ARG A 116 -5.52 25.97 -21.86
N TRP A 117 -5.54 24.90 -21.06
CA TRP A 117 -6.77 24.16 -20.74
C TRP A 117 -7.54 24.83 -19.60
N VAL A 118 -6.84 25.28 -18.54
CA VAL A 118 -7.45 26.07 -17.47
C VAL A 118 -7.91 27.45 -17.98
N GLY A 119 -7.14 28.06 -18.89
CA GLY A 119 -7.56 29.28 -19.59
C GLY A 119 -8.80 29.07 -20.45
N GLY A 120 -8.94 27.92 -21.11
CA GLY A 120 -10.14 27.57 -21.87
C GLY A 120 -11.39 27.41 -20.99
N ILE A 121 -11.28 26.78 -19.82
CA ILE A 121 -12.38 26.62 -18.88
C ILE A 121 -12.74 27.95 -18.21
N ALA A 122 -11.75 28.76 -17.85
CA ALA A 122 -11.99 30.07 -17.25
C ALA A 122 -12.63 31.05 -18.25
N VAL A 123 -12.22 31.03 -19.52
CA VAL A 123 -12.85 31.83 -20.58
C VAL A 123 -14.27 31.34 -20.87
N LEU A 124 -14.51 30.02 -20.88
CA LEU A 124 -15.87 29.48 -21.04
C LEU A 124 -16.78 29.89 -19.88
N ALA A 125 -16.30 29.79 -18.63
CA ALA A 125 -17.01 30.25 -17.44
C ALA A 125 -17.27 31.77 -17.47
N PHE A 126 -16.27 32.55 -17.89
CA PHE A 126 -16.39 34.01 -17.99
C PHE A 126 -17.36 34.44 -19.11
N VAL A 127 -17.35 33.78 -20.27
CA VAL A 127 -18.31 34.02 -21.37
C VAL A 127 -19.72 33.64 -20.96
N ILE A 128 -19.89 32.55 -20.20
CA ILE A 128 -21.19 32.11 -19.67
C ILE A 128 -21.76 33.11 -18.66
N VAL A 129 -20.90 33.69 -17.80
CA VAL A 129 -21.29 34.73 -16.82
C VAL A 129 -21.56 36.06 -17.52
N TYR A 130 -20.73 36.44 -18.49
CA TYR A 130 -20.85 37.72 -19.21
C TYR A 130 -22.07 37.77 -20.15
N MET A 131 -22.47 36.66 -20.77
CA MET A 131 -23.67 36.63 -21.63
C MET A 131 -25.00 36.41 -20.89
N ASN A 132 -24.99 36.09 -19.58
CA ASN A 132 -26.21 35.86 -18.79
C ASN A 132 -26.30 36.74 -17.53
N GLY A 133 -25.82 37.98 -17.59
CA GLY A 133 -26.02 39.01 -16.55
C GLY A 133 -27.49 39.45 -16.38
N LYS A 134 -28.41 38.50 -16.23
CA LYS A 134 -29.81 38.72 -15.88
C LYS A 134 -30.17 37.69 -14.80
N PRO A 135 -30.68 38.11 -13.62
CA PRO A 135 -30.84 37.21 -12.49
C PRO A 135 -31.87 36.13 -12.84
N GLY A 136 -31.35 34.93 -13.10
CA GLY A 136 -32.12 33.75 -13.38
C GLY A 136 -32.92 33.31 -12.15
N SER A 137 -34.01 32.61 -12.43
CA SER A 137 -34.92 32.04 -11.44
C SER A 137 -34.22 31.11 -10.44
N LYS A 138 -34.86 30.76 -9.31
CA LYS A 138 -34.33 29.80 -8.32
C LYS A 138 -33.80 28.49 -8.94
N ASN A 139 -34.30 28.09 -10.09
CA ASN A 139 -33.90 26.89 -10.81
C ASN A 139 -32.52 27.02 -11.48
N ASP A 140 -32.10 28.23 -11.85
CA ASP A 140 -30.78 28.48 -12.43
C ASP A 140 -29.67 28.32 -11.39
N GLY A 141 -29.91 28.73 -10.14
CA GLY A 141 -28.98 28.52 -9.03
C GLY A 141 -28.77 27.03 -8.74
N ALA A 142 -29.85 26.26 -8.63
CA ALA A 142 -29.78 24.81 -8.40
C ALA A 142 -29.16 24.05 -9.58
N CYS A 143 -29.43 24.49 -10.82
CA CYS A 143 -28.79 23.96 -12.02
C CYS A 143 -27.27 24.21 -12.01
N ASN A 144 -26.83 25.45 -11.76
CA ASN A 144 -25.40 25.76 -11.74
C ASN A 144 -24.67 25.05 -10.58
N ASP A 145 -25.30 24.90 -9.40
CA ASP A 145 -24.74 24.15 -8.26
C ASP A 145 -24.56 22.66 -8.58
N ALA A 146 -25.54 22.03 -9.23
CA ALA A 146 -25.44 20.64 -9.66
C ALA A 146 -24.32 20.46 -10.70
N ILE A 147 -24.15 21.41 -11.61
CA ILE A 147 -23.10 21.38 -12.64
C ILE A 147 -21.71 21.58 -12.02
N ASP A 148 -21.55 22.57 -11.14
CA ASP A 148 -20.26 22.86 -10.48
C ASP A 148 -19.85 21.68 -9.58
N SER A 149 -20.80 21.16 -8.78
CA SER A 149 -20.61 19.93 -8.02
C SER A 149 -20.21 18.75 -8.91
N GLY A 150 -20.86 18.58 -10.06
CA GLY A 150 -20.54 17.55 -11.06
C GLY A 150 -19.13 17.70 -11.63
N LEU A 151 -18.75 18.90 -12.05
CA LEU A 151 -17.40 19.21 -12.56
C LEU A 151 -16.33 18.99 -11.49
N LYS A 152 -16.61 19.37 -10.24
CA LYS A 152 -15.71 19.12 -9.10
C LYS A 152 -15.53 17.62 -8.85
N LEU A 153 -16.59 16.82 -9.01
CA LEU A 153 -16.50 15.36 -8.90
C LEU A 153 -15.71 14.74 -10.06
N VAL A 154 -15.88 15.24 -11.29
CA VAL A 154 -15.03 14.86 -12.43
C VAL A 154 -13.57 15.20 -12.17
N ALA A 155 -13.27 16.40 -11.67
CA ALA A 155 -11.92 16.83 -11.34
C ALA A 155 -11.29 16.00 -10.21
N ASN A 156 -12.10 15.55 -9.26
CA ASN A 156 -11.67 14.65 -8.18
C ASN A 156 -11.63 13.17 -8.59
N GLY A 157 -11.93 12.83 -9.85
CA GLY A 157 -11.92 11.46 -10.37
C GLY A 157 -13.12 10.59 -9.99
N SER A 158 -14.18 11.19 -9.41
CA SER A 158 -15.42 10.50 -9.02
C SER A 158 -16.47 10.59 -10.13
N LEU A 159 -16.40 9.66 -11.09
CA LEU A 159 -17.33 9.63 -12.22
C LEU A 159 -18.75 9.22 -11.83
N ASP A 160 -18.91 8.37 -10.82
CA ASP A 160 -20.25 7.91 -10.40
C ASP A 160 -21.02 9.02 -9.69
N GLY A 161 -20.36 9.79 -8.82
CA GLY A 161 -20.94 11.00 -8.24
C GLY A 161 -21.24 12.06 -9.30
N ALA A 162 -20.36 12.24 -10.28
CA ALA A 162 -20.57 13.18 -11.38
C ALA A 162 -21.78 12.79 -12.26
N ARG A 163 -21.97 11.51 -12.56
CA ARG A 163 -23.16 10.99 -13.29
C ARG A 163 -24.45 11.24 -12.52
N GLN A 164 -24.42 11.06 -11.19
CA GLN A 164 -25.57 11.32 -10.34
C GLN A 164 -25.93 12.82 -10.35
N LYS A 165 -24.93 13.71 -10.26
CA LYS A 165 -25.13 15.16 -10.37
C LYS A 165 -25.55 15.61 -11.76
N LEU A 166 -25.09 14.95 -12.82
CA LEU A 166 -25.56 15.16 -14.18
C LEU A 166 -27.05 14.80 -14.33
N ALA A 167 -27.51 13.70 -13.73
CA ALA A 167 -28.94 13.35 -13.74
C ALA A 167 -29.78 14.41 -13.03
N THR A 168 -29.31 14.93 -11.89
CA THR A 168 -29.96 16.07 -11.21
C THR A 168 -29.92 17.33 -12.07
N ALA A 169 -28.79 17.65 -12.70
CA ALA A 169 -28.65 18.81 -13.58
C ALA A 169 -29.61 18.71 -14.77
N LYS A 170 -29.75 17.55 -15.42
CA LYS A 170 -30.70 17.37 -16.53
C LYS A 170 -32.16 17.56 -16.14
N ASN A 171 -32.52 17.25 -14.88
CA ASN A 171 -33.89 17.43 -14.38
C ASN A 171 -34.19 18.88 -13.97
N VAL A 172 -33.16 19.65 -13.57
CA VAL A 172 -33.31 21.01 -13.01
C VAL A 172 -32.94 22.10 -14.03
N CYS A 173 -32.01 21.82 -14.94
CA CYS A 173 -31.59 22.71 -16.01
C CYS A 173 -32.57 22.62 -17.19
N THR A 174 -33.36 23.67 -17.41
CA THR A 174 -34.32 23.74 -18.51
C THR A 174 -33.99 24.88 -19.48
N GLY A 175 -34.31 24.71 -20.76
CA GLY A 175 -34.11 25.76 -21.77
C GLY A 175 -32.63 26.00 -22.06
N LYS A 176 -32.17 27.26 -22.03
CA LYS A 176 -30.78 27.63 -22.37
C LYS A 176 -29.71 27.01 -21.47
N SER A 177 -30.05 26.59 -20.25
CA SER A 177 -29.10 25.95 -19.33
C SER A 177 -28.91 24.45 -19.59
N SER A 178 -29.72 23.82 -20.45
CA SER A 178 -29.55 22.41 -20.82
C SER A 178 -28.21 22.16 -21.54
N ALA A 179 -27.75 23.13 -22.35
CA ALA A 179 -26.46 23.06 -23.02
C ALA A 179 -25.30 22.88 -22.03
N LYS A 180 -25.39 23.47 -20.83
CA LYS A 180 -24.36 23.29 -19.79
C LYS A 180 -24.39 21.86 -19.18
N ALA A 181 -25.58 21.25 -19.09
CA ALA A 181 -25.69 19.86 -18.68
C ALA A 181 -25.14 18.91 -19.76
N ASP A 182 -25.30 19.25 -21.04
CA ASP A 182 -24.69 18.52 -22.15
C ASP A 182 -23.16 18.66 -22.17
N ASP A 183 -22.62 19.85 -21.86
CA ASP A 183 -21.18 20.06 -21.67
C ASP A 183 -20.63 19.22 -20.50
N LEU A 184 -21.36 19.17 -19.38
CA LEU A 184 -21.00 18.28 -18.26
C LEU A 184 -21.05 16.81 -18.68
N GLN A 185 -22.04 16.39 -19.47
CA GLN A 185 -22.10 15.04 -20.02
C GLN A 185 -20.89 14.74 -20.92
N ALA A 186 -20.50 15.67 -21.78
CA ALA A 186 -19.31 15.53 -22.61
C ALA A 186 -18.02 15.44 -21.77
N ALA A 187 -17.92 16.24 -20.71
CA ALA A 187 -16.80 16.18 -19.76
C ALA A 187 -16.74 14.84 -19.01
N ILE A 188 -17.88 14.32 -18.53
CA ILE A 188 -17.99 13.00 -17.90
C ILE A 188 -17.67 11.89 -18.91
N GLY A 189 -18.12 12.00 -20.16
CA GLY A 189 -17.83 11.03 -21.22
C GLY A 189 -16.34 10.98 -21.56
N LYS A 190 -15.70 12.15 -21.67
CA LYS A 190 -14.26 12.26 -21.92
C LYS A 190 -13.44 11.76 -20.73
N ALA A 191 -13.81 12.15 -19.51
CA ALA A 191 -13.20 11.65 -18.29
C ALA A 191 -13.45 10.14 -18.10
N GLY A 192 -14.61 9.63 -18.55
CA GLY A 192 -14.94 8.21 -18.61
C GLY A 192 -14.05 7.42 -19.57
N ALA A 193 -13.82 7.93 -20.78
CA ALA A 193 -12.90 7.32 -21.73
C ALA A 193 -11.45 7.30 -21.21
N ALA A 194 -11.00 8.40 -20.59
CA ALA A 194 -9.71 8.48 -19.91
C ALA A 194 -9.63 7.54 -18.69
N SER A 195 -10.75 7.35 -17.96
CA SER A 195 -10.81 6.43 -16.82
C SER A 195 -10.73 4.96 -17.25
N GLY A 196 -11.24 4.61 -18.43
CA GLY A 196 -11.17 3.22 -18.94
C GLY A 196 -9.75 2.81 -19.32
N SER A 197 -8.99 3.69 -19.97
CA SER A 197 -7.56 3.45 -20.23
C SER A 197 -6.74 3.51 -18.94
N CYS A 198 -7.04 4.46 -18.04
CA CYS A 198 -6.41 4.58 -16.73
C CYS A 198 -6.63 3.32 -15.88
N GLN A 199 -7.86 2.82 -15.77
CA GLN A 199 -8.19 1.62 -15.00
C GLN A 199 -7.53 0.36 -15.58
N ARG A 200 -7.45 0.24 -16.91
CA ARG A 200 -6.67 -0.83 -17.55
C ARG A 200 -5.19 -0.73 -17.22
N GLY A 201 -4.61 0.47 -17.28
CA GLY A 201 -3.22 0.74 -16.90
C GLY A 201 -2.95 0.40 -15.44
N VAL A 202 -3.78 0.87 -14.51
CA VAL A 202 -3.67 0.57 -13.07
C VAL A 202 -3.73 -0.93 -12.82
N ARG A 203 -4.70 -1.65 -13.40
CA ARG A 203 -4.77 -3.12 -13.27
C ARG A 203 -3.55 -3.83 -13.86
N ALA A 204 -2.96 -3.31 -14.94
CA ALA A 204 -1.74 -3.87 -15.51
C ALA A 204 -0.54 -3.66 -14.56
N ILE A 205 -0.44 -2.47 -13.94
CA ILE A 205 0.61 -2.17 -12.96
C ILE A 205 0.43 -3.02 -11.70
N GLU A 206 -0.80 -3.18 -11.19
CA GLU A 206 -1.08 -4.06 -10.05
C GLU A 206 -0.62 -5.50 -10.33
N ARG A 207 -0.95 -6.05 -11.51
CA ARG A 207 -0.45 -7.38 -11.90
C ARG A 207 1.08 -7.44 -12.01
N ALA A 208 1.74 -6.37 -12.44
CA ALA A 208 3.19 -6.32 -12.48
C ALA A 208 3.78 -6.31 -11.06
N ILE A 209 3.19 -5.55 -10.13
CA ILE A 209 3.60 -5.55 -8.70
C ILE A 209 3.38 -6.93 -8.08
N ASP A 210 2.22 -7.54 -8.30
CA ASP A 210 1.89 -8.89 -7.80
C ASP A 210 2.77 -9.97 -8.45
N GLY A 211 3.20 -9.75 -9.69
CA GLY A 211 4.14 -10.60 -10.42
C GLY A 211 5.61 -10.38 -10.06
N HIS A 212 5.93 -9.53 -9.08
CA HIS A 212 7.29 -9.15 -8.70
C HIS A 212 8.10 -8.52 -9.85
N GLN A 213 7.43 -7.77 -10.73
CA GLN A 213 8.01 -7.05 -11.86
C GLN A 213 8.04 -5.56 -11.55
N LEU A 214 8.95 -5.14 -10.66
CA LEU A 214 8.97 -3.77 -10.15
C LEU A 214 9.38 -2.75 -11.23
N GLN A 215 10.21 -3.17 -12.19
CA GLN A 215 10.65 -2.33 -13.30
C GLN A 215 9.49 -2.08 -14.28
N SER A 216 8.74 -3.13 -14.63
CA SER A 216 7.53 -3.04 -15.46
C SER A 216 6.42 -2.25 -14.78
N ALA A 217 6.28 -2.37 -13.45
CA ALA A 217 5.36 -1.53 -12.70
C ALA A 217 5.76 -0.05 -12.70
N ALA A 218 7.07 0.25 -12.55
CA ALA A 218 7.59 1.61 -12.60
C ALA A 218 7.36 2.26 -13.97
N SER A 219 7.65 1.53 -15.05
CA SER A 219 7.44 2.01 -16.42
C SER A 219 5.96 2.19 -16.74
N GLY A 220 5.11 1.27 -16.28
CA GLY A 220 3.66 1.37 -16.39
C GLY A 220 3.11 2.63 -15.72
N ILE A 221 3.60 2.96 -14.51
CA ILE A 221 3.22 4.20 -13.81
C ILE A 221 3.68 5.46 -14.56
N ALA A 222 4.88 5.42 -15.16
CA ALA A 222 5.42 6.53 -15.95
C ALA A 222 4.66 6.74 -17.27
N ALA A 223 4.07 5.68 -17.83
CA ALA A 223 3.26 5.71 -19.04
C ALA A 223 1.80 6.14 -18.80
N LEU A 224 1.36 6.29 -17.54
CA LEU A 224 0.02 6.81 -17.24
C LEU A 224 -0.09 8.28 -17.65
N ASP A 225 -1.23 8.63 -18.26
CA ASP A 225 -1.55 10.01 -18.61
C ASP A 225 -1.61 10.90 -17.35
N THR A 226 -1.35 12.20 -17.49
CA THR A 226 -1.28 13.15 -16.37
C THR A 226 -2.56 13.20 -15.54
N ASP A 227 -3.72 13.03 -16.17
CA ASP A 227 -5.02 13.00 -15.48
C ASP A 227 -5.19 11.72 -14.63
N CYS A 228 -4.64 10.60 -15.11
CA CYS A 228 -4.63 9.32 -14.38
C CYS A 228 -3.55 9.32 -13.28
N ALA A 229 -2.38 9.89 -13.57
CA ALA A 229 -1.24 9.97 -12.69
C ALA A 229 -1.52 10.76 -11.40
N GLY A 230 -2.46 11.72 -11.44
CA GLY A 230 -2.89 12.51 -10.29
C GLY A 230 -3.88 11.80 -9.35
N ALA A 231 -4.45 10.65 -9.76
CA ALA A 231 -5.44 9.94 -8.97
C ALA A 231 -4.85 9.37 -7.66
N ALA A 232 -5.64 9.41 -6.59
CA ALA A 232 -5.23 8.92 -5.27
C ALA A 232 -4.85 7.42 -5.27
N SER A 233 -5.47 6.62 -6.14
CA SER A 233 -5.13 5.21 -6.35
C SER A 233 -3.71 5.03 -6.87
N VAL A 234 -3.30 5.80 -7.88
CA VAL A 234 -1.95 5.76 -8.44
C VAL A 234 -0.92 6.26 -7.43
N ALA A 235 -1.27 7.26 -6.61
CA ALA A 235 -0.42 7.70 -5.51
C ALA A 235 -0.18 6.59 -4.46
N SER A 236 -1.20 5.79 -4.15
CA SER A 236 -1.06 4.61 -3.29
C SER A 236 -0.14 3.57 -3.93
N LEU A 237 -0.33 3.27 -5.22
CA LEU A 237 0.53 2.35 -5.97
C LEU A 237 2.00 2.80 -5.97
N ARG A 238 2.27 4.09 -6.20
CA ARG A 238 3.65 4.63 -6.14
C ARG A 238 4.29 4.41 -4.78
N LYS A 239 3.54 4.62 -3.70
CA LYS A 239 4.03 4.36 -2.34
C LYS A 239 4.30 2.87 -2.12
N GLN A 240 3.44 2.00 -2.62
CA GLN A 240 3.62 0.56 -2.54
C GLN A 240 4.87 0.10 -3.32
N LEU A 241 5.03 0.58 -4.55
CA LEU A 241 6.20 0.30 -5.38
C LEU A 241 7.49 0.78 -4.70
N ALA A 242 7.52 2.00 -4.17
CA ALA A 242 8.68 2.55 -3.48
C ALA A 242 9.08 1.71 -2.24
N ARG A 243 8.10 1.17 -1.50
CA ARG A 243 8.37 0.26 -0.37
C ARG A 243 8.97 -1.06 -0.83
N GLN A 244 8.48 -1.64 -1.92
CA GLN A 244 9.03 -2.87 -2.48
C GLN A 244 10.45 -2.66 -3.03
N GLN A 245 10.69 -1.55 -3.72
CA GLN A 245 12.02 -1.19 -4.20
C GLN A 245 13.01 -0.97 -3.04
N ALA A 246 12.57 -0.35 -1.95
CA ALA A 246 13.39 -0.22 -0.74
C ALA A 246 13.71 -1.58 -0.10
N ALA A 247 12.75 -2.51 -0.07
CA ALA A 247 12.98 -3.87 0.41
C ALA A 247 14.00 -4.61 -0.47
N ALA A 248 13.85 -4.55 -1.81
CA ALA A 248 14.80 -5.13 -2.75
C ALA A 248 16.22 -4.56 -2.58
N ALA A 249 16.35 -3.23 -2.44
CA ALA A 249 17.62 -2.57 -2.19
C ALA A 249 18.30 -3.04 -0.89
N SER A 250 17.52 -3.28 0.18
CA SER A 250 18.06 -3.81 1.44
C SER A 250 18.60 -5.24 1.29
N VAL A 251 17.93 -6.07 0.50
CA VAL A 251 18.39 -7.44 0.20
C VAL A 251 19.66 -7.41 -0.63
N LEU A 252 19.74 -6.55 -1.64
CA LEU A 252 20.95 -6.36 -2.47
C LEU A 252 22.19 -6.02 -1.65
N VAL A 253 22.06 -5.12 -0.65
CA VAL A 253 23.18 -4.81 0.26
C VAL A 253 23.61 -6.05 1.04
N GLY A 254 22.66 -6.86 1.52
CA GLY A 254 22.97 -8.13 2.19
C GLY A 254 23.64 -9.16 1.28
N VAL A 255 23.23 -9.25 0.01
CA VAL A 255 23.87 -10.15 -0.98
C VAL A 255 25.32 -9.73 -1.23
N ARG A 256 25.55 -8.43 -1.45
CA ARG A 256 26.91 -7.90 -1.67
C ARG A 256 27.81 -8.15 -0.45
N GLN A 257 27.29 -7.92 0.75
CA GLN A 257 28.03 -8.20 1.97
C GLN A 257 28.37 -9.70 2.15
N ALA A 258 27.48 -10.60 1.72
CA ALA A 258 27.76 -12.03 1.69
C ALA A 258 28.83 -12.41 0.65
N LEU A 259 28.79 -11.78 -0.54
CA LEU A 259 29.82 -11.94 -1.57
C LEU A 259 31.19 -11.45 -1.07
N ASP A 260 31.25 -10.28 -0.42
CA ASP A 260 32.47 -9.74 0.19
C ASP A 260 33.02 -10.66 1.29
N GLY A 261 32.12 -11.29 2.05
CA GLY A 261 32.44 -12.31 3.06
C GLY A 261 32.79 -13.69 2.48
N LYS A 262 32.75 -13.86 1.14
CA LYS A 262 32.89 -15.16 0.44
C LYS A 262 31.90 -16.23 0.90
N ASP A 263 30.75 -15.83 1.44
CA ASP A 263 29.68 -16.73 1.87
C ASP A 263 28.71 -17.00 0.72
N ALA A 264 29.01 -18.04 -0.06
CA ALA A 264 28.17 -18.44 -1.19
C ALA A 264 26.77 -18.89 -0.77
N ALA A 265 26.58 -19.43 0.44
CA ALA A 265 25.27 -19.90 0.90
C ALA A 265 24.36 -18.71 1.26
N ALA A 266 24.88 -17.73 1.99
CA ALA A 266 24.17 -16.51 2.32
C ALA A 266 23.85 -15.69 1.06
N ALA A 267 24.80 -15.59 0.11
CA ALA A 267 24.58 -14.89 -1.16
C ALA A 267 23.46 -15.55 -2.00
N ARG A 268 23.45 -16.89 -2.12
CA ARG A 268 22.37 -17.62 -2.79
C ARG A 268 21.00 -17.38 -2.15
N ASN A 269 20.93 -17.42 -0.81
CA ASN A 269 19.70 -17.16 -0.09
C ASN A 269 19.20 -15.72 -0.29
N GLY A 270 20.13 -14.76 -0.31
CA GLY A 270 19.84 -13.36 -0.60
C GLY A 270 19.32 -13.15 -2.02
N ILE A 271 19.91 -13.82 -3.01
CA ILE A 271 19.44 -13.80 -4.40
C ILE A 271 18.03 -14.38 -4.50
N ALA A 272 17.74 -15.53 -3.87
CA ALA A 272 16.40 -16.11 -3.87
C ALA A 272 15.36 -15.18 -3.24
N ARG A 273 15.72 -14.48 -2.16
CA ARG A 273 14.86 -13.43 -1.56
C ARG A 273 14.67 -12.24 -2.47
N LEU A 274 15.71 -11.82 -3.20
CA LEU A 274 15.61 -10.74 -4.16
C LEU A 274 14.67 -11.13 -5.30
N GLU A 275 14.77 -12.33 -5.85
CA GLU A 275 13.85 -12.84 -6.89
C GLU A 275 12.40 -12.95 -6.41
N ALA A 276 12.19 -13.21 -5.12
CA ALA A 276 10.87 -13.23 -4.51
C ALA A 276 10.29 -11.81 -4.29
N ILE A 277 11.08 -10.75 -4.45
CA ILE A 277 10.64 -9.35 -4.32
C ILE A 277 10.59 -8.66 -5.68
N ASP A 278 11.64 -8.86 -6.48
CA ASP A 278 11.85 -8.27 -7.79
C ASP A 278 12.57 -9.27 -8.73
N ARG A 279 11.79 -9.92 -9.58
CA ARG A 279 12.30 -10.84 -10.62
C ARG A 279 13.01 -10.12 -11.75
N GLU A 280 12.74 -8.83 -11.92
CA GLU A 280 13.30 -8.01 -13.00
C GLU A 280 14.54 -7.23 -12.58
N ALA A 281 15.07 -7.49 -11.37
CA ALA A 281 16.26 -6.82 -10.89
C ALA A 281 17.43 -7.05 -11.86
N VAL A 282 17.91 -5.95 -12.47
CA VAL A 282 18.95 -5.96 -13.53
C VAL A 282 20.25 -6.61 -13.06
N GLU A 283 20.51 -6.62 -11.75
CA GLU A 283 21.73 -7.19 -11.18
C GLU A 283 21.65 -8.70 -10.89
N LEU A 284 20.47 -9.32 -11.00
CA LEU A 284 20.30 -10.77 -10.74
C LEU A 284 21.24 -11.67 -11.56
N PRO A 285 21.41 -11.47 -12.89
CA PRO A 285 22.29 -12.32 -13.68
C PRO A 285 23.74 -12.21 -13.23
N GLN A 286 24.20 -10.98 -12.93
CA GLN A 286 25.56 -10.72 -12.48
C GLN A 286 25.81 -11.34 -11.10
N LEU A 287 24.91 -11.13 -10.13
CA LEU A 287 25.01 -11.68 -8.78
C LEU A 287 25.04 -13.22 -8.79
N LYS A 288 24.26 -13.86 -9.67
CA LYS A 288 24.30 -15.32 -9.83
C LYS A 288 25.64 -15.80 -10.40
N ALA A 289 26.20 -15.08 -11.37
CA ALA A 289 27.51 -15.40 -11.93
C ALA A 289 28.62 -15.27 -10.87
N ASP A 290 28.58 -14.21 -10.06
CA ASP A 290 29.56 -13.97 -8.99
C ASP A 290 29.50 -15.08 -7.91
N VAL A 291 28.29 -15.50 -7.52
CA VAL A 291 28.11 -16.65 -6.63
C VAL A 291 28.61 -17.95 -7.25
N GLN A 292 28.40 -18.16 -8.55
CA GLN A 292 28.85 -19.35 -9.25
C GLN A 292 30.38 -19.39 -9.40
N ALA A 293 31.02 -18.23 -9.58
CA ALA A 293 32.46 -18.08 -9.55
C ALA A 293 33.05 -18.40 -8.17
N LEU A 294 32.37 -17.98 -7.08
CA LEU A 294 32.76 -18.33 -5.71
C LEU A 294 32.56 -19.83 -5.38
N SER A 295 31.64 -20.49 -6.06
CA SER A 295 31.28 -21.89 -5.81
C SER A 295 32.02 -22.88 -6.69
N SER A 296 32.58 -22.41 -7.81
CA SER A 296 33.44 -23.23 -8.66
C SER A 296 34.79 -23.40 -7.97
N PRO A 297 35.28 -24.64 -7.78
CA PRO A 297 36.68 -24.81 -7.43
C PRO A 297 37.50 -24.18 -8.55
N ALA A 298 38.47 -23.33 -8.19
CA ALA A 298 39.37 -22.73 -9.16
C ALA A 298 39.87 -23.83 -10.11
N PRO A 299 39.81 -23.65 -11.44
CA PRO A 299 40.46 -24.59 -12.33
C PRO A 299 41.92 -24.58 -11.92
N VAL A 300 42.37 -25.69 -11.35
CA VAL A 300 43.79 -25.94 -11.14
C VAL A 300 44.38 -25.80 -12.53
N SER A 301 45.13 -24.72 -12.75
CA SER A 301 45.78 -24.44 -14.02
C SER A 301 46.55 -25.68 -14.42
N ALA A 302 46.03 -26.40 -15.42
CA ALA A 302 46.80 -27.41 -16.11
C ALA A 302 48.02 -26.69 -16.69
N PRO A 303 49.26 -27.14 -16.42
CA PRO A 303 50.43 -26.53 -17.00
C PRO A 303 50.40 -26.68 -18.53
N ALA A 304 50.82 -25.62 -19.22
CA ALA A 304 50.91 -25.52 -20.67
C ALA A 304 51.68 -26.70 -21.30
N PRO A 305 51.40 -27.09 -22.56
CA PRO A 305 52.12 -28.15 -23.23
C PRO A 305 53.52 -27.65 -23.59
N VAL A 306 54.53 -28.11 -22.85
CA VAL A 306 55.93 -27.96 -23.24
C VAL A 306 56.33 -29.21 -24.03
N LEU A 307 56.85 -28.97 -25.23
CA LEU A 307 57.48 -29.97 -26.09
C LEU A 307 58.48 -30.86 -25.32
N ALA A 308 58.46 -32.14 -25.67
CA ALA A 308 59.44 -33.15 -25.26
C ALA A 308 60.90 -32.75 -25.57
N PRO A 309 61.90 -33.38 -24.94
CA PRO A 309 62.33 -34.71 -25.38
C PRO A 309 62.62 -35.73 -24.25
N ALA A 310 62.80 -36.97 -24.69
CA ALA A 310 62.98 -38.20 -23.93
C ALA A 310 64.14 -38.19 -22.92
N GLN A 311 63.98 -38.91 -21.80
CA GLN A 311 64.64 -40.20 -21.51
C GLN A 311 64.54 -40.59 -20.02
N GLN A 312 64.29 -41.90 -19.83
CA GLN A 312 64.70 -42.79 -18.72
C GLN A 312 64.09 -42.69 -17.30
N GLU A 313 63.35 -43.77 -17.00
CA GLU A 313 63.15 -44.49 -15.73
C GLU A 313 64.47 -44.58 -14.89
N PRO A 314 64.46 -44.51 -13.53
CA PRO A 314 63.87 -45.55 -12.66
C PRO A 314 63.08 -45.09 -11.42
N ALA A 315 62.22 -46.01 -10.94
CA ALA A 315 61.45 -45.96 -9.70
C ALA A 315 62.34 -45.84 -8.43
N PRO A 316 61.80 -45.48 -7.25
CA PRO A 316 61.11 -46.50 -6.45
C PRO A 316 59.93 -46.03 -5.56
N ALA A 317 59.11 -47.03 -5.21
CA ALA A 317 58.45 -47.27 -3.93
C ALA A 317 57.22 -46.46 -3.45
N ARG A 318 56.10 -47.22 -3.41
CA ARG A 318 55.16 -47.43 -2.28
C ARG A 318 54.05 -46.40 -1.98
N ALA A 319 52.81 -46.84 -2.19
CA ALA A 319 51.66 -46.74 -1.27
C ALA A 319 50.59 -47.76 -1.75
N VAL A 320 50.35 -48.90 -1.10
CA VAL A 320 49.38 -49.12 0.00
C VAL A 320 48.12 -48.27 -0.21
N GLU A 321 47.12 -48.74 -0.95
CA GLU A 321 46.03 -49.65 -0.56
C GLU A 321 44.86 -48.96 0.20
N ARG A 322 43.80 -48.70 -0.59
CA ARG A 322 42.34 -48.77 -0.32
C ARG A 322 41.78 -48.52 1.09
N SER A 323 40.80 -47.62 1.15
CA SER A 323 39.41 -47.90 1.60
C SER A 323 38.52 -46.70 1.26
N ALA A 324 37.58 -46.82 0.32
CA ALA A 324 36.22 -47.35 0.51
C ALA A 324 35.27 -46.34 1.19
N VAL A 325 34.49 -45.67 0.33
CA VAL A 325 33.04 -45.43 0.44
C VAL A 325 32.47 -45.40 1.86
N ALA A 326 32.17 -44.17 2.32
CA ALA A 326 31.19 -43.93 3.37
C ALA A 326 30.12 -42.97 2.80
N GLU A 327 29.10 -43.59 2.22
CA GLU A 327 27.75 -43.06 2.03
C GLU A 327 27.29 -42.35 3.31
N ARG A 328 27.21 -41.01 3.27
CA ARG A 328 26.44 -40.23 4.26
C ARG A 328 25.19 -39.70 3.57
N ARG A 329 24.11 -40.44 3.81
CA ARG A 329 22.68 -40.04 3.78
C ARG A 329 22.40 -38.59 3.34
N PRO A 330 21.64 -38.38 2.26
CA PRO A 330 20.78 -37.22 2.13
C PRO A 330 19.79 -37.24 3.30
N LEU A 331 19.76 -36.17 4.11
CA LEU A 331 18.67 -35.95 5.04
C LEU A 331 17.37 -35.84 4.23
N GLU A 332 16.44 -36.74 4.51
CA GLU A 332 15.03 -36.64 4.16
C GLU A 332 14.52 -35.22 4.47
N THR A 333 14.13 -34.50 3.42
CA THR A 333 13.17 -33.41 3.55
C THR A 333 11.81 -34.05 3.81
N SER A 334 11.43 -34.17 5.08
CA SER A 334 10.10 -34.66 5.45
C SER A 334 9.01 -33.75 4.87
N PRO A 335 7.92 -34.32 4.29
CA PRO A 335 6.76 -33.56 3.85
C PRO A 335 5.84 -33.31 5.05
N VAL A 336 6.15 -32.31 5.89
CA VAL A 336 5.31 -31.99 7.07
C VAL A 336 4.76 -30.55 7.04
N ASP A 337 5.18 -29.69 6.12
CA ASP A 337 4.83 -28.26 6.16
C ASP A 337 3.59 -27.85 5.35
N SER A 338 2.99 -28.74 4.54
CA SER A 338 1.80 -28.38 3.74
C SER A 338 0.60 -27.99 4.60
N GLY A 339 0.44 -28.63 5.77
CA GLY A 339 -0.63 -28.31 6.72
C GLY A 339 -0.40 -27.01 7.50
N ALA A 340 0.85 -26.58 7.70
CA ALA A 340 1.16 -25.31 8.36
C ALA A 340 1.00 -24.13 7.39
N ALA A 341 1.42 -24.31 6.13
CA ALA A 341 1.19 -23.33 5.07
C ALA A 341 -0.33 -23.07 4.83
N MET A 342 -1.13 -24.13 4.73
CA MET A 342 -2.58 -24.00 4.55
C MET A 342 -3.28 -23.34 5.75
N ARG A 343 -2.85 -23.67 6.98
CA ARG A 343 -3.35 -23.01 8.20
C ARG A 343 -2.96 -21.53 8.24
N SER A 344 -1.73 -21.18 7.85
CA SER A 344 -1.31 -19.78 7.74
C SER A 344 -2.14 -19.02 6.72
N GLU A 345 -2.49 -19.64 5.58
CA GLU A 345 -3.34 -19.02 4.56
C GLU A 345 -4.77 -18.79 5.06
N MET A 346 -5.38 -19.77 5.74
CA MET A 346 -6.68 -19.60 6.38
C MET A 346 -6.67 -18.55 7.49
N ALA A 347 -5.60 -18.50 8.31
CA ALA A 347 -5.46 -17.46 9.32
C ALA A 347 -5.38 -16.06 8.67
N GLN A 348 -4.72 -15.93 7.52
CA GLN A 348 -4.62 -14.68 6.77
C GLN A 348 -5.96 -14.25 6.16
N SER A 349 -6.83 -15.17 5.74
CA SER A 349 -8.18 -14.79 5.28
C SER A 349 -9.01 -14.24 6.44
N PHE A 350 -9.01 -14.91 7.60
CA PHE A 350 -9.70 -14.41 8.80
C PHE A 350 -9.19 -13.03 9.25
N LEU A 351 -7.87 -12.80 9.17
CA LEU A 351 -7.30 -11.48 9.51
C LEU A 351 -7.76 -10.38 8.55
N ARG A 352 -7.90 -10.67 7.24
CA ARG A 352 -8.43 -9.71 6.26
C ARG A 352 -9.91 -9.38 6.52
N ASP A 353 -10.71 -10.38 6.86
CA ASP A 353 -12.13 -10.17 7.18
C ASP A 353 -12.32 -9.43 8.51
N ALA A 354 -11.44 -9.66 9.49
CA ALA A 354 -11.39 -8.89 10.72
C ALA A 354 -11.05 -7.40 10.46
N GLU A 355 -10.07 -7.13 9.58
CA GLU A 355 -9.72 -5.77 9.17
C GLU A 355 -10.87 -5.06 8.45
N ARG A 356 -11.54 -5.74 7.51
CA ARG A 356 -12.73 -5.21 6.82
C ARG A 356 -13.85 -4.89 7.81
N SER A 357 -14.15 -5.80 8.73
CA SER A 357 -15.20 -5.61 9.74
C SER A 357 -14.89 -4.44 10.68
N LEU A 358 -13.61 -4.22 11.03
CA LEU A 358 -13.17 -3.06 11.81
C LEU A 358 -13.35 -1.74 11.05
N LEU A 359 -13.14 -1.73 9.72
CA LEU A 359 -13.38 -0.54 8.89
C LEU A 359 -14.86 -0.21 8.80
N GLU A 360 -15.72 -1.24 8.75
CA GLU A 360 -17.18 -1.12 8.75
C GLU A 360 -17.79 -0.77 10.12
N GLY A 361 -16.97 -0.68 11.19
CA GLY A 361 -17.45 -0.42 12.55
C GLY A 361 -18.12 -1.62 13.23
N LYS A 362 -18.05 -2.81 12.63
CA LYS A 362 -18.63 -4.06 13.16
C LYS A 362 -17.63 -4.74 14.10
N PHE A 363 -17.50 -4.22 15.31
CA PHE A 363 -16.50 -4.68 16.28
C PHE A 363 -16.69 -6.14 16.72
N ASP A 364 -17.94 -6.61 16.89
CA ASP A 364 -18.22 -7.99 17.29
C ASP A 364 -17.85 -9.01 16.20
N ALA A 365 -18.12 -8.67 14.94
CA ALA A 365 -17.69 -9.47 13.80
C ALA A 365 -16.16 -9.52 13.71
N ALA A 366 -15.49 -8.37 13.87
CA ALA A 366 -14.03 -8.30 13.86
C ALA A 366 -13.38 -9.15 14.97
N LYS A 367 -13.96 -9.17 16.18
CA LYS A 367 -13.51 -10.04 17.28
C LYS A 367 -13.70 -11.52 16.95
N THR A 368 -14.84 -11.89 16.36
CA THR A 368 -15.15 -13.28 15.97
C THR A 368 -14.17 -13.81 14.91
N TYR A 369 -13.82 -12.99 13.93
CA TYR A 369 -12.80 -13.35 12.93
C TYR A 369 -11.40 -13.46 13.54
N LEU A 370 -11.03 -12.59 14.49
CA LEU A 370 -9.76 -12.72 15.22
C LEU A 370 -9.67 -13.98 16.07
N GLU A 371 -10.75 -14.33 16.76
CA GLU A 371 -10.85 -15.56 17.55
C GLU A 371 -10.65 -16.78 16.64
N SER A 372 -11.26 -16.76 15.45
CA SER A 372 -11.11 -17.80 14.43
C SER A 372 -9.67 -17.88 13.92
N ALA A 373 -9.04 -16.74 13.63
CA ALA A 373 -7.62 -16.68 13.24
C ALA A 373 -6.70 -17.24 14.32
N ARG A 374 -6.97 -16.94 15.61
CA ARG A 374 -6.18 -17.41 16.76
C ARG A 374 -6.28 -18.91 16.98
N ARG A 375 -7.43 -19.52 16.68
CA ARG A 375 -7.59 -20.99 16.73
C ARG A 375 -6.80 -21.68 15.62
N VAL A 376 -6.63 -21.03 14.47
CA VAL A 376 -5.93 -21.59 13.31
C VAL A 376 -4.41 -21.38 13.41
N ASP A 377 -3.97 -20.21 13.86
CA ASP A 377 -2.56 -19.84 14.02
C ASP A 377 -2.32 -19.03 15.32
N PRO A 378 -2.10 -19.71 16.46
CA PRO A 378 -1.93 -19.05 17.75
C PRO A 378 -0.61 -18.28 17.88
N GLY A 379 0.38 -18.51 17.00
CA GLY A 379 1.69 -17.87 17.05
C GLY A 379 1.79 -16.54 16.30
N ASN A 380 0.68 -16.07 15.70
CA ASN A 380 0.73 -14.95 14.78
C ASN A 380 0.73 -13.58 15.49
N ALA A 381 1.85 -12.86 15.41
CA ALA A 381 2.00 -11.52 16.00
C ALA A 381 0.99 -10.48 15.47
N ARG A 382 0.39 -10.69 14.28
CA ARG A 382 -0.65 -9.79 13.75
C ARG A 382 -1.95 -9.85 14.55
N ILE A 383 -2.28 -11.00 15.14
CA ILE A 383 -3.49 -11.19 15.95
C ILE A 383 -3.46 -10.25 17.15
N ASP A 384 -2.34 -10.19 17.85
CA ASP A 384 -2.18 -9.33 19.02
C ASP A 384 -2.18 -7.85 18.65
N ASN A 385 -1.60 -7.47 17.52
CA ASN A 385 -1.63 -6.10 17.03
C ASN A 385 -3.05 -5.65 16.65
N LEU A 386 -3.79 -6.50 15.93
CA LEU A 386 -5.16 -6.20 15.50
C LEU A 386 -6.13 -6.17 16.68
N SER A 387 -5.97 -7.05 17.66
CA SER A 387 -6.80 -7.06 18.87
C SER A 387 -6.70 -5.75 19.67
N ARG A 388 -5.50 -5.16 19.76
CA ARG A 388 -5.31 -3.84 20.39
C ARG A 388 -6.03 -2.74 19.61
N ARG A 389 -5.93 -2.77 18.28
CA ARG A 389 -6.60 -1.79 17.41
C ARG A 389 -8.13 -1.84 17.50
N ILE A 390 -8.71 -3.04 17.58
CA ILE A 390 -10.16 -3.20 17.77
C ILE A 390 -10.61 -2.58 19.09
N ARG A 391 -9.93 -2.90 20.20
CA ARG A 391 -10.27 -2.33 21.52
C ARG A 391 -10.11 -0.82 21.57
N GLU A 392 -9.13 -0.28 20.86
CA GLU A 392 -8.89 1.16 20.80
C GLU A 392 -9.97 1.88 20.00
N ARG A 393 -10.31 1.38 18.80
CA ARG A 393 -11.40 1.96 18.01
C ARG A 393 -12.76 1.84 18.69
N GLU A 394 -13.03 0.70 19.33
CA GLU A 394 -14.27 0.48 20.07
C GLU A 394 -14.42 1.51 21.19
N ARG A 395 -13.35 1.77 21.95
CA ARG A 395 -13.34 2.84 22.96
C ARG A 395 -13.53 4.23 22.35
N GLN A 396 -12.88 4.52 21.22
CA GLN A 396 -13.05 5.81 20.54
C GLN A 396 -14.48 6.01 20.07
N VAL A 397 -15.12 5.00 19.48
CA VAL A 397 -16.52 5.09 19.05
C VAL A 397 -17.44 5.30 20.25
N LEU A 398 -17.26 4.52 21.31
CA LEU A 398 -18.03 4.69 22.55
C LEU A 398 -17.85 6.08 23.18
N GLN A 399 -16.64 6.65 23.14
CA GLN A 399 -16.39 8.02 23.60
C GLN A 399 -17.06 9.05 22.69
N THR A 400 -17.03 8.86 21.37
CA THR A 400 -17.65 9.81 20.43
C THR A 400 -19.17 9.83 20.55
N GLU A 401 -19.79 8.67 20.81
CA GLU A 401 -21.24 8.57 21.01
C GLU A 401 -21.70 9.03 22.41
N THR A 402 -20.84 8.97 23.43
CA THR A 402 -21.15 9.46 24.78
C THR A 402 -20.83 10.93 24.99
N THR A 403 -20.00 11.54 24.14
CA THR A 403 -19.69 12.97 24.17
C THR A 403 -20.67 13.74 23.27
N ILE A 404 -21.95 13.76 23.63
CA ILE A 404 -22.94 14.63 22.98
C ILE A 404 -22.92 15.99 23.69
N ASN A 405 -22.60 17.05 22.93
CA ASN A 405 -22.82 18.47 23.27
C ASN A 405 -24.25 18.90 22.91
#